data_AF-A0A8D5YC16-F1
#
_entry.id   AF-A0A8D5YC16-F1
#
_cell.length_a   1.000
_cell.length_b   1.000
_cell.length_c   1.000
_cell.angle_alpha   90.00
_cell.angle_beta   90.00
_cell.angle_gamma   90.00
#
_symmetry.space_group_name_H-M   'P 1'
#
loop_
_entity.id
_entity.type
_entity.pdbx_description
1 polymer ?
#
loop_
_entity_poly.entity_id
_entity_poly.type
_entity_poly.pdbx_seq_one_letter_code
_entity_poly.pdbx_strand_id
1 'polypeptide(L)'
;MDSEEPPNVRVACSGDIDEVVRLMHDAAAWMSAKGTPAWDVARIDRTFAETFVLRSELLVASCSDGIVGCCTLSAEDPEFWPDALKGEAAYLHKLAVRRTHAGRGVSSALIGVLSQNRRNFRHPSSSPATSASRSIILPSLWKV
;
A
#
# COMPACT_ATOMS: atom_id res chain seq x y z
N MET A 1 27.79 -2.73 -10.95
CA MET A 1 26.49 -3.20 -10.40
C MET A 1 25.81 -1.95 -9.90
N ASP A 2 24.82 -1.46 -10.63
CA ASP A 2 24.07 -0.27 -10.26
C ASP A 2 23.46 -0.48 -8.87
N SER A 3 24.02 0.21 -7.89
CA SER A 3 23.36 0.40 -6.61
C SER A 3 22.16 1.31 -6.87
N GLU A 4 21.05 0.74 -7.32
CA GLU A 4 19.78 1.46 -7.42
C GLU A 4 19.44 1.90 -6.00
N GLU A 5 19.57 3.21 -5.74
CA GLU A 5 19.32 3.79 -4.42
C GLU A 5 17.89 3.42 -4.00
N PRO A 6 17.67 2.95 -2.76
CA PRO A 6 16.34 2.56 -2.34
C PRO A 6 15.38 3.73 -2.49
N PRO A 7 14.13 3.51 -2.94
CA PRO A 7 13.18 4.58 -3.16
C PRO A 7 12.98 5.37 -1.88
N ASN A 8 12.97 6.70 -1.99
CA ASN A 8 12.67 7.57 -0.87
C ASN A 8 11.20 7.44 -0.48
N VAL A 9 10.93 7.05 0.76
CA VAL A 9 9.57 6.86 1.27
C VAL A 9 9.21 7.96 2.25
N ARG A 10 8.07 8.62 2.02
CA ARG A 10 7.56 9.71 2.87
C ARG A 10 6.04 9.74 2.90
N VAL A 11 5.50 10.48 3.88
CA VAL A 11 4.09 10.89 3.85
C VAL A 11 3.84 11.76 2.61
N ALA A 12 2.74 11.49 1.93
CA ALA A 12 2.31 12.25 0.77
C ALA A 12 1.86 13.66 1.16
N CYS A 13 2.11 14.63 0.30
CA CYS A 13 1.59 15.99 0.43
C CYS A 13 0.54 16.27 -0.66
N SER A 14 -0.10 17.44 -0.61
CA SER A 14 -1.12 17.82 -1.59
C SER A 14 -0.60 17.85 -3.03
N GLY A 15 0.70 18.10 -3.24
CA GLY A 15 1.32 18.07 -4.57
C GLY A 15 1.38 16.68 -5.20
N ASP A 16 1.25 15.61 -4.41
CA ASP A 16 1.37 14.22 -4.89
C ASP A 16 0.03 13.64 -5.37
N ILE A 17 -1.09 14.29 -5.05
CA ILE A 17 -2.45 13.75 -5.17
C ILE A 17 -2.73 13.23 -6.58
N ASP A 18 -2.48 14.04 -7.61
CA ASP A 18 -2.83 13.66 -8.98
C ASP A 18 -1.97 12.49 -9.47
N GLU A 19 -0.71 12.39 -9.03
CA GLU A 19 0.18 11.29 -9.41
C GLU A 19 -0.19 9.99 -8.69
N VAL A 20 -0.60 10.07 -7.41
CA VAL A 20 -1.10 8.93 -6.66
C VAL A 20 -2.39 8.38 -7.27
N VAL A 21 -3.36 9.26 -7.60
CA VAL A 21 -4.62 8.84 -8.23
C VAL A 21 -4.32 8.14 -9.56
N ARG A 22 -3.49 8.73 -10.42
CA ARG A 22 -3.07 8.08 -11.67
C ARG A 22 -2.43 6.71 -11.43
N LEU A 23 -1.50 6.61 -10.48
CA LEU A 23 -0.82 5.36 -10.17
C LEU A 23 -1.79 4.27 -9.67
N MET A 24 -2.75 4.63 -8.81
CA MET A 24 -3.75 3.68 -8.32
C MET A 24 -4.72 3.24 -9.42
N HIS A 25 -5.09 4.14 -10.33
CA HIS A 25 -5.88 3.82 -11.52
C HIS A 25 -5.14 2.84 -12.42
N ASP A 26 -3.87 3.09 -12.73
CA ASP A 26 -3.04 2.21 -13.55
C ASP A 26 -2.94 0.81 -12.94
N ALA A 27 -2.75 0.72 -11.62
CA ALA A 27 -2.70 -0.54 -10.89
C ALA A 27 -4.05 -1.26 -10.92
N ALA A 28 -5.17 -0.56 -10.73
CA ALA A 28 -6.51 -1.13 -10.82
C ALA A 28 -6.82 -1.65 -12.23
N ALA A 29 -6.47 -0.87 -13.26
CA ALA A 29 -6.63 -1.27 -14.66
C ALA A 29 -5.79 -2.53 -14.97
N TRP A 30 -4.55 -2.59 -14.49
CA TRP A 30 -3.69 -3.76 -14.65
C TRP A 30 -4.27 -5.00 -13.98
N MET A 31 -4.77 -4.89 -12.74
CA MET A 31 -5.42 -5.99 -12.03
C MET A 31 -6.68 -6.48 -12.74
N SER A 32 -7.49 -5.56 -13.26
CA SER A 32 -8.66 -5.88 -14.07
C SER A 32 -8.28 -6.64 -15.35
N ALA A 33 -7.25 -6.18 -16.06
CA ALA A 33 -6.73 -6.84 -17.26
C ALA A 33 -6.15 -8.24 -16.98
N LYS A 34 -5.72 -8.52 -15.74
CA LYS A 34 -5.30 -9.86 -15.29
C LYS A 34 -6.45 -10.75 -14.84
N GLY A 35 -7.70 -10.28 -14.93
CA GLY A 35 -8.89 -11.03 -14.53
C GLY A 35 -9.12 -11.05 -13.02
N THR A 36 -8.45 -10.17 -12.26
CA THR A 36 -8.55 -10.10 -10.80
C THR A 36 -8.88 -8.67 -10.35
N PRO A 37 -10.05 -8.11 -10.72
CA PRO A 37 -10.43 -6.77 -10.30
C PRO A 37 -10.53 -6.69 -8.77
N ALA A 38 -9.72 -5.82 -8.17
CA ALA A 38 -9.63 -5.69 -6.71
C ALA A 38 -10.17 -4.36 -6.18
N TRP A 39 -10.10 -3.28 -6.95
CA TRP A 39 -10.47 -1.94 -6.50
C TRP A 39 -11.51 -1.31 -7.42
N ASP A 40 -12.51 -0.67 -6.81
CA ASP A 40 -13.45 0.19 -7.52
C ASP A 40 -12.77 1.52 -7.85
N VAL A 41 -12.46 1.69 -9.13
CA VAL A 41 -11.78 2.86 -9.69
C VAL A 41 -12.60 4.14 -9.52
N ALA A 42 -13.94 4.04 -9.52
CA ALA A 42 -14.82 5.20 -9.31
C ALA A 42 -14.70 5.76 -7.89
N ARG A 43 -14.20 4.97 -6.93
CA ARG A 43 -13.95 5.37 -5.54
C ARG A 43 -12.51 5.84 -5.28
N ILE A 44 -11.67 5.92 -6.33
CA ILE A 44 -10.29 6.40 -6.25
C ILE A 44 -10.22 7.71 -7.03
N ASP A 45 -10.74 8.78 -6.44
CA ASP A 45 -10.67 10.11 -7.01
C ASP A 45 -9.72 11.02 -6.21
N ARG A 46 -9.67 12.29 -6.59
CA ARG A 46 -8.88 13.30 -5.88
C ARG A 46 -9.33 13.44 -4.42
N THR A 47 -10.62 13.46 -4.14
CA THR A 47 -11.18 13.59 -2.78
C THR A 47 -10.80 12.40 -1.89
N PHE A 48 -10.78 11.19 -2.45
CA PHE A 48 -10.22 10.01 -1.80
C PHE A 48 -8.78 10.27 -1.37
N ALA A 49 -7.89 10.66 -2.29
CA ALA A 49 -6.48 10.88 -1.97
C ALA A 49 -6.28 12.05 -0.99
N GLU A 50 -7.01 13.16 -1.15
CA GLU A 50 -7.01 14.31 -0.24
C GLU A 50 -7.32 13.90 1.20
N THR A 51 -8.30 13.02 1.39
CA THR A 51 -8.69 12.52 2.72
C THR A 51 -7.51 11.84 3.43
N PHE A 52 -6.78 10.97 2.74
CA PHE A 52 -5.62 10.28 3.33
C PHE A 52 -4.41 11.20 3.49
N VAL A 53 -4.19 12.17 2.58
CA VAL A 53 -3.15 13.19 2.75
C VAL A 53 -3.41 14.04 4.00
N LEU A 54 -4.64 14.53 4.20
CA LEU A 54 -5.01 15.34 5.37
C LEU A 54 -4.79 14.59 6.69
N ARG A 55 -5.01 13.28 6.68
CA ARG A 55 -4.82 12.42 7.86
C ARG A 55 -3.39 11.92 8.04
N SER A 56 -2.47 12.26 7.14
CA SER A 56 -1.10 11.70 7.10
C SER A 56 -1.09 10.17 6.97
N GLU A 57 -2.10 9.62 6.31
CA GLU A 57 -2.36 8.20 6.14
C GLU A 57 -2.07 7.71 4.71
N LEU A 58 -1.39 8.52 3.90
CA LEU A 58 -0.93 8.14 2.56
C LEU A 58 0.60 8.21 2.52
N LEU A 59 1.25 7.09 2.18
CA LEU A 59 2.68 7.04 1.91
C LEU A 59 2.95 6.98 0.41
N VAL A 60 4.01 7.65 -0.02
CA VAL A 60 4.56 7.56 -1.38
C VAL A 60 6.00 7.08 -1.32
N ALA A 61 6.38 6.30 -2.32
CA ALA A 61 7.75 5.92 -2.61
C ALA A 61 8.14 6.59 -3.93
N SER A 62 9.26 7.33 -3.94
CA SER A 62 9.71 8.10 -5.09
C SER A 62 11.18 7.84 -5.42
N CYS A 63 11.50 7.88 -6.71
CA CYS A 63 12.87 7.88 -7.25
C CYS A 63 13.05 9.12 -8.15
N SER A 64 14.15 9.18 -8.93
CA SER A 64 14.37 10.20 -9.96
C SER A 64 13.19 10.37 -10.94
N ASP A 65 12.45 9.28 -11.17
CA ASP A 65 11.34 9.20 -12.14
C ASP A 65 9.98 9.65 -11.56
N GLY A 66 9.95 10.21 -10.35
CA GLY A 66 8.74 10.61 -9.63
C GLY A 66 8.21 9.52 -8.71
N ILE A 67 6.89 9.49 -8.47
CA ILE A 67 6.25 8.55 -7.54
C ILE A 67 6.12 7.17 -8.18
N VAL A 68 6.91 6.23 -7.67
CA VAL A 68 6.97 4.85 -8.17
C VAL A 68 6.13 3.86 -7.36
N GLY A 69 5.62 4.28 -6.19
CA GLY A 69 4.74 3.48 -5.36
C GLY A 69 3.94 4.31 -4.37
N CYS A 70 2.83 3.77 -3.89
CA CYS A 70 2.07 4.35 -2.79
C CYS A 70 1.30 3.29 -1.99
N CYS A 71 0.90 3.62 -0.78
CA CYS A 71 -0.10 2.86 -0.02
C CYS A 71 -0.87 3.78 0.92
N THR A 72 -2.11 3.38 1.23
CA THR A 72 -2.93 4.01 2.28
C THR A 72 -2.82 3.23 3.57
N LEU A 73 -2.94 3.93 4.69
CA LEU A 73 -2.94 3.37 6.03
C LEU A 73 -4.28 3.68 6.71
N SER A 74 -4.68 2.83 7.64
CA SER A 74 -5.78 3.12 8.55
C SER A 74 -5.37 2.73 9.97
N ALA A 75 -5.74 3.52 10.97
CA ALA A 75 -5.55 3.16 12.37
C ALA A 75 -6.54 2.08 12.84
N GLU A 76 -7.63 1.89 12.11
CA GLU A 76 -8.72 0.98 12.46
C GLU A 76 -9.26 0.32 11.19
N ASP A 77 -9.63 -0.95 11.28
CA ASP A 77 -10.26 -1.68 10.18
C ASP A 77 -11.35 -2.62 10.73
N PRO A 78 -12.45 -2.07 11.28
CA PRO A 78 -13.48 -2.88 11.95
C PRO A 78 -14.25 -3.80 10.99
N GLU A 79 -14.18 -3.56 9.67
CA GLU A 79 -14.78 -4.42 8.66
C GLU A 79 -14.13 -5.81 8.67
N PHE A 80 -12.81 -5.86 8.80
CA PHE A 80 -12.04 -7.11 8.85
C PHE A 80 -11.64 -7.51 10.28
N TRP A 81 -11.53 -6.55 11.19
CA TRP A 81 -11.02 -6.70 12.56
C TRP A 81 -11.93 -5.99 13.58
N PRO A 82 -13.19 -6.43 13.75
CA PRO A 82 -14.16 -5.75 14.61
C PRO A 82 -13.74 -5.69 16.08
N ASP A 83 -12.97 -6.69 16.54
CA ASP A 83 -12.54 -6.81 17.93
C ASP A 83 -11.14 -6.21 18.19
N ALA A 84 -10.52 -5.58 17.19
CA ALA A 84 -9.20 -4.97 17.36
C ALA A 84 -9.29 -3.71 18.22
N LEU A 85 -8.43 -3.65 19.25
CA LEU A 85 -8.34 -2.47 20.10
C LEU A 85 -7.75 -1.29 19.31
N LYS A 86 -8.39 -0.13 19.47
CA LYS A 86 -7.97 1.10 18.81
C LYS A 86 -6.52 1.43 19.16
N GLY A 87 -5.74 1.73 18.13
CA GLY A 87 -4.35 2.12 18.30
C GLY A 87 -3.41 0.97 18.63
N GLU A 88 -3.79 -0.30 18.51
CA GLU A 88 -2.86 -1.44 18.64
C GLU A 88 -2.29 -1.95 17.31
N ALA A 89 -2.90 -1.55 16.20
CA ALA A 89 -2.45 -1.84 14.85
C ALA A 89 -2.67 -0.64 13.92
N ALA A 90 -1.86 -0.53 12.88
CA ALA A 90 -2.22 0.15 11.65
C ALA A 90 -2.49 -0.92 10.58
N TYR A 91 -3.31 -0.58 9.60
CA TYR A 91 -3.75 -1.48 8.53
C TYR A 91 -3.32 -0.88 7.21
N LEU A 92 -2.63 -1.67 6.39
CA LEU A 92 -2.15 -1.26 5.08
C LEU A 92 -3.21 -1.62 4.03
N HIS A 93 -3.67 -0.63 3.29
CA HIS A 93 -4.61 -0.76 2.19
C HIS A 93 -4.03 -0.21 0.89
N LYS A 94 -4.60 -0.63 -0.25
CA LYS A 94 -4.33 -0.10 -1.60
C LYS A 94 -2.84 0.15 -1.90
N LEU A 95 -2.02 -0.89 -1.75
CA LEU A 95 -0.60 -0.86 -2.14
C LEU A 95 -0.48 -0.92 -3.67
N ALA A 96 0.05 0.14 -4.28
CA ALA A 96 0.31 0.22 -5.71
C ALA A 96 1.79 0.46 -5.99
N VAL A 97 2.32 -0.21 -7.02
CA VAL A 97 3.68 -0.01 -7.53
C VAL A 97 3.59 0.21 -9.03
N ARG A 98 4.30 1.24 -9.53
CA ARG A 98 4.39 1.56 -10.94
C ARG A 98 4.97 0.35 -11.68
N ARG A 99 4.33 -0.07 -12.77
CA ARG A 99 4.67 -1.35 -13.44
C ARG A 99 6.12 -1.44 -13.91
N THR A 100 6.72 -0.32 -14.29
CA THR A 100 8.14 -0.22 -14.70
C THR A 100 9.12 -0.45 -13.54
N HIS A 101 8.65 -0.34 -12.30
CA HIS A 101 9.43 -0.46 -11.07
C HIS A 101 9.05 -1.69 -10.22
N ALA A 102 8.16 -2.53 -10.71
CA ALA A 102 7.79 -3.76 -10.03
C ALA A 102 8.99 -4.75 -10.01
N GLY A 103 9.15 -5.47 -8.88
CA GLY A 103 10.30 -6.33 -8.65
C GLY A 103 11.54 -5.60 -8.10
N ARG A 104 11.50 -4.27 -7.97
CA ARG A 104 12.64 -3.45 -7.51
C ARG A 104 12.56 -3.04 -6.03
N GLY A 105 11.88 -3.82 -5.19
CA GLY A 105 11.81 -3.57 -3.75
C GLY A 105 10.93 -2.40 -3.28
N VAL A 106 10.18 -1.72 -4.17
CA VAL A 106 9.32 -0.57 -3.80
C VAL A 106 8.32 -0.91 -2.70
N SER A 107 7.61 -2.05 -2.82
CA SER A 107 6.68 -2.51 -1.77
C SER A 107 7.39 -2.77 -0.44
N SER A 108 8.58 -3.37 -0.50
CA SER A 108 9.38 -3.65 0.69
C SER A 108 9.82 -2.36 1.38
N ALA A 109 10.17 -1.32 0.63
CA ALA A 109 10.51 -0.02 1.20
C ALA A 109 9.31 0.63 1.91
N LEU A 110 8.12 0.61 1.28
CA LEU A 110 6.88 1.11 1.87
C LEU A 110 6.54 0.38 3.19
N ILE A 111 6.60 -0.95 3.20
CA ILE A 111 6.34 -1.78 4.38
C ILE A 111 7.44 -1.61 5.44
N GLY A 112 8.68 -1.40 5.02
CA GLY A 112 9.83 -1.19 5.89
C GLY A 112 9.67 0.04 6.78
N VAL A 113 9.22 1.17 6.21
CA VAL A 113 8.95 2.40 6.97
C VAL A 113 7.86 2.19 8.03
N LEU A 114 6.83 1.40 7.72
CA LEU A 114 5.78 1.06 8.68
C LEU A 114 6.31 0.22 9.85
N SER A 115 7.21 -0.72 9.56
CA SER A 115 7.79 -1.61 10.58
C SER A 115 8.76 -0.88 11.52
N GLN A 116 9.38 0.20 11.04
CA GLN A 116 10.30 1.03 11.83
C GLN A 116 9.55 2.02 12.76
N ASN A 117 8.33 2.40 12.40
CA ASN A 117 7.47 3.28 13.21
C ASN A 117 6.70 2.45 14.27
N ARG A 118 7.43 1.99 15.31
CA ARG A 118 7.02 1.05 16.38
C ARG A 118 5.85 1.47 17.28
N ARG A 119 5.02 2.45 16.91
CA ARG A 119 3.68 2.54 17.49
C ARG A 119 2.75 1.70 16.61
N ASN A 120 2.69 0.41 16.96
CA ASN A 120 1.50 -0.42 16.73
C ASN A 120 1.32 -0.96 15.30
N PHE A 121 2.22 -1.80 14.78
CA PHE A 121 1.92 -2.56 13.55
C PHE A 121 2.10 -4.07 13.74
N ARG A 122 1.10 -4.84 13.33
CA ARG A 122 1.16 -6.30 13.15
C ARG A 122 1.27 -6.62 11.67
N HIS A 123 2.38 -7.24 11.29
CA HIS A 123 2.52 -7.90 9.98
C HIS A 123 1.83 -9.27 10.02
N PRO A 124 1.21 -9.75 8.94
CA PRO A 124 0.73 -11.13 8.86
C PRO A 124 1.93 -12.08 8.73
N SER A 125 2.55 -12.43 9.84
CA SER A 125 3.36 -13.65 9.92
C SER A 125 3.15 -14.34 11.26
N SER A 126 2.50 -15.51 11.17
CA SER A 126 2.41 -16.59 12.16
C SER A 126 1.78 -16.28 13.52
N SER A 127 0.46 -16.47 13.61
CA SER A 127 -0.15 -17.06 14.81
C SER A 127 -1.22 -18.08 14.40
N PRO A 128 -1.27 -19.25 15.08
CA PRO A 128 -2.16 -20.34 14.71
C PRO A 128 -3.55 -20.08 15.29
N ALA A 129 -4.39 -19.34 14.57
CA ALA A 129 -5.81 -19.28 14.86
C ALA A 129 -6.56 -19.70 13.59
N THR A 130 -7.07 -20.92 13.66
CA THR A 130 -7.85 -21.62 12.65
C THR A 130 -9.20 -20.91 12.44
N SER A 131 -9.39 -20.24 11.30
CA SER A 131 -10.67 -20.21 10.58
C SER A 131 -10.51 -19.44 9.27
N ALA A 132 -11.07 -20.00 8.21
CA ALA A 132 -10.89 -19.57 6.84
C ALA A 132 -11.60 -18.24 6.55
N SER A 133 -10.85 -17.26 6.05
CA SER A 133 -11.35 -16.26 5.10
C SER A 133 -10.18 -15.69 4.32
N ARG A 134 -10.20 -15.96 3.01
CA ARG A 134 -9.17 -15.61 2.04
C ARG A 134 -9.24 -14.11 1.72
N SER A 135 -8.59 -13.29 2.53
CA SER A 135 -8.00 -12.04 2.03
C SER A 135 -6.65 -12.40 1.43
N ILE A 136 -6.41 -11.99 0.19
CA ILE A 136 -5.31 -12.42 -0.69
C ILE A 136 -3.97 -12.46 0.06
N ILE A 137 -3.60 -13.65 0.54
CA ILE A 137 -2.23 -14.10 0.64
C ILE A 137 -1.98 -14.79 -0.69
N LEU A 138 -1.08 -14.25 -1.50
CA LEU A 138 -0.47 -14.94 -2.64
C LEU A 138 0.95 -15.32 -2.23
N PRO A 139 1.18 -16.45 -1.53
CA PRO A 139 2.50 -16.82 -1.05
C PRO A 139 3.38 -17.56 -2.06
N SER A 140 3.02 -17.55 -3.35
CA SER A 140 3.65 -18.41 -4.37
C SER A 140 4.14 -17.68 -5.63
N LEU A 141 4.40 -16.37 -5.56
CA LEU A 141 4.85 -15.61 -6.75
C LEU A 141 6.00 -14.63 -6.50
N TRP A 142 6.87 -14.91 -5.51
CA TRP A 142 8.03 -14.06 -5.18
C TRP A 142 9.40 -14.73 -5.42
N LYS A 143 9.46 -15.73 -6.28
CA LYS A 143 10.72 -16.13 -6.91
C LYS A 143 10.66 -15.77 -8.39
N VAL A 144 11.15 -14.58 -8.75
CA VAL A 144 12.21 -14.36 -9.75
C VAL A 144 12.90 -13.06 -9.38
#